data_AF-A0A218QI23-F1
#
_entry.id   AF-A0A218QI23-F1
#
_cell.length_a   1.000
_cell.length_b   1.000
_cell.length_c   1.000
_cell.angle_alpha   90.00
_cell.angle_beta   90.00
_cell.angle_gamma   90.00
#
_symmetry.space_group_name_H-M   'P 1'
#
loop_
_entity.id
_entity.type
_entity.pdbx_description
1 polymer ?
#
loop_
_entity_poly.entity_id
_entity_poly.type
_entity_poly.pdbx_seq_one_letter_code
_entity_poly.pdbx_strand_id
1 'polypeptide(L)' 'MNPLFLDIETFYEKLQAGEFDEPLALAGVLQKLSDAAWLQVEELYQSATRISA' A
#
# COMPACT_ATOMS: atom_id res chain seq x y z
N MET A 1 -10.03 -2.92 -10.99
CA MET A 1 -9.56 -1.95 -9.98
C MET A 1 -8.43 -2.60 -9.24
N ASN A 2 -7.30 -1.91 -9.02
CA ASN A 2 -6.17 -2.49 -8.31
C ASN A 2 -6.51 -2.54 -6.80
N PRO A 3 -6.49 -3.72 -6.15
CA PRO A 3 -6.90 -3.89 -4.74
C PRO A 3 -6.19 -2.94 -3.77
N LEU A 4 -4.92 -2.63 -4.03
CA LEU A 4 -4.14 -1.70 -3.20
C LEU A 4 -4.71 -0.29 -3.17
N PHE A 5 -5.29 0.18 -4.28
CA PHE A 5 -5.90 1.51 -4.30
C PHE A 5 -7.15 1.56 -3.41
N LEU A 6 -7.95 0.50 -3.40
CA LEU A 6 -9.10 0.38 -2.51
C LEU A 6 -8.66 0.32 -1.04
N ASP A 7 -7.56 -0.38 -0.74
CA ASP A 7 -7.01 -0.44 0.62
C ASP A 7 -6.47 0.93 1.08
N ILE A 8 -5.85 1.70 0.19
CA ILE A 8 -5.39 3.07 0.47
C ILE A 8 -6.58 4.02 0.70
N GLU A 9 -7.62 3.93 -0.13
CA GLU A 9 -8.85 4.73 0.06
C GLU A 9 -9.50 4.40 1.40
N THR A 10 -9.67 3.13 1.73
CA THR A 10 -10.23 2.67 3.02
C THR A 10 -9.38 3.16 4.20
N PHE A 11 -8.05 3.11 4.08
CA PHE A 11 -7.16 3.67 5.10
C PHE A 11 -7.39 5.16 5.29
N TYR A 12 -7.52 5.92 4.20
CA TYR A 12 -7.71 7.36 4.26
C TYR A 12 -9.06 7.74 4.90
N GLU A 13 -10.14 7.02 4.57
CA GLU A 13 -11.45 7.20 5.21
C GLU A 13 -11.37 6.99 6.72
N LYS A 14 -10.71 5.91 7.16
CA LYS A 14 -10.51 5.61 8.59
C LYS A 14 -9.65 6.64 9.31
N LEU A 15 -8.63 7.16 8.62
CA LEU A 15 -7.78 8.23 9.14
C LEU A 15 -8.59 9.50 9.38
N GLN A 16 -9.45 9.87 8.43
CA GLN A 16 -10.32 11.04 8.57
C GLN A 16 -11.40 10.86 9.64
N ALA A 17 -11.89 9.63 9.83
CA ALA A 17 -12.82 9.29 10.89
C ALA A 17 -12.19 9.27 12.29
N GLY A 18 -10.85 9.38 12.39
CA GLY A 18 -10.14 9.36 13.65
C GLY A 18 -10.02 7.96 14.27
N GLU A 19 -10.14 6.89 13.47
CA GLU A 19 -10.11 5.51 13.98
C GLU A 19 -8.72 5.03 14.45
N PHE A 20 -7.70 5.87 14.35
CA PHE A 20 -6.34 5.58 14.80
C PHE A 20 -6.00 6.33 16.08
N ASP A 21 -6.44 5.78 17.20
CA ASP A 21 -6.21 6.36 18.53
C ASP A 21 -4.76 6.18 19.03
N GLU A 22 -4.03 5.20 18.48
CA GLU A 22 -2.67 4.87 18.87
C GLU A 22 -1.68 5.08 17.70
N PRO A 23 -0.62 5.90 17.88
CA PRO A 23 0.39 6.13 16.84
C PRO A 23 1.06 4.86 16.30
N LEU A 24 1.23 3.84 17.14
CA LEU A 24 1.82 2.57 16.74
C LEU A 24 0.89 1.78 15.80
N ALA A 25 -0.42 1.81 16.05
CA ALA A 25 -1.41 1.19 15.19
C ALA A 25 -1.44 1.86 13.80
N LEU A 26 -1.39 3.20 13.78
CA LEU A 26 -1.27 3.98 12.54
C LEU A 26 -0.01 3.60 11.75
N ALA A 27 1.15 3.59 12.42
CA ALA A 27 2.43 3.23 11.80
C ALA A 27 2.41 1.81 11.22
N GLY A 28 1.80 0.85 11.92
CA GLY A 28 1.68 -0.54 11.46
C GLY A 28 0.82 -0.68 10.19
N VAL A 29 -0.25 0.10 10.05
CA VAL A 29 -1.06 0.08 8.82
C VAL A 29 -0.32 0.74 7.65
N LEU A 30 0.34 1.88 7.89
CA LEU A 30 1.16 2.56 6.88
C LEU A 30 2.28 1.67 6.37
N GLN A 31 2.95 0.92 7.25
CA GLN A 31 3.99 -0.03 6.87
C GLN A 31 3.43 -1.11 5.93
N LYS A 32 2.30 -1.73 6.28
CA LYS A 32 1.68 -2.77 5.43
C LYS A 32 1.31 -2.25 4.04
N LEU A 33 0.76 -1.04 3.97
CA LEU A 33 0.42 -0.41 2.68
C LEU A 33 1.67 -0.11 1.85
N SER A 34 2.74 0.36 2.50
CA SER A 34 4.04 0.61 1.86
C SER A 34 4.64 -0.69 1.31
N ASP A 35 4.65 -1.76 2.09
CA ASP A 35 5.18 -3.07 1.67
C ASP A 35 4.40 -3.62 0.48
N ALA A 36 3.07 -3.51 0.50
CA ALA A 36 2.22 -3.93 -0.62
C ALA A 36 2.43 -3.10 -1.89
N ALA A 37 2.61 -1.77 -1.75
CA ALA A 37 2.94 -0.89 -2.87
C ALA A 37 4.29 -1.24 -3.49
N TRP A 38 5.29 -1.54 -2.64
CA TRP A 38 6.62 -1.92 -3.10
C TRP A 38 6.59 -3.21 -3.92
N LEU A 39 5.84 -4.23 -3.48
CA LEU A 39 5.69 -5.48 -4.23
C LEU A 39 5.12 -5.26 -5.64
N GLN A 40 4.12 -4.40 -5.79
CA GLN A 40 3.55 -4.10 -7.11
C GLN A 40 4.54 -3.36 -8.02
N VAL A 41 5.34 -2.46 -7.44
CA VAL A 41 6.44 -1.80 -8.15
C VAL A 41 7.45 -2.84 -8.62
N GLU A 42 7.86 -3.76 -7.75
CA GLU A 42 8.78 -4.84 -8.11
C GLU A 42 8.24 -5.71 -9.25
N GLU A 43 6.97 -6.10 -9.23
CA GLU A 43 6.34 -6.86 -10.31
C GLU A 43 6.34 -6.10 -11.65
N LEU A 44 6.02 -4.81 -11.63
CA LEU A 44 6.01 -3.95 -12.82
C LEU A 44 7.41 -3.81 -13.43
N TYR A 45 8.44 -3.63 -12.61
CA TYR A 45 9.80 -3.42 -13.12
C TYR A 45 10.56 -4.72 -13.39
N GLN A 46 10.32 -5.82 -12.66
CA GLN A 46 10.91 -7.13 -12.97
C GLN A 46 10.41 -7.69 -14.31
N SER A 47 9.13 -7.46 -14.63
CA SER A 47 8.56 -7.88 -15.91
C SER A 47 9.15 -7.09 -17.09
N ALA A 48 9.46 -5.81 -16.91
CA ALA A 48 10.13 -4.99 -17.94
C ALA A 48 11.54 -5.52 -18.31
N THR A 49 12.30 -6.02 -17.34
CA THR A 49 13.67 -6.53 -17.56
C THR A 49 13.72 -7.88 -18.28
N ARG A 50 12.65 -8.69 -18.22
CA ARG A 50 12.57 -9.99 -18.92
C ARG A 50 12.28 -9.88 -20.42
N ILE A 51 11.73 -8.77 -20.89
CA ILE A 51 11.40 -8.55 -22.31
C ILE A 51 12.62 -8.00 -23.08
N SER A 52 13.63 -7.51 -22.36
CA SER A 52 14.89 -6.97 -22.91
C SER A 52 16.08 -7.93 -22.89
N ALA A 53 15.87 -9.23 -22.58
CA ALA A 53 16.91 -10.25 -22.50
C ALA A 53 16.76 -11.31 -23.61
#